data_AF-A0A4V2E8M3-F1
#
_entry.id   AF-A0A4V2E8M3-F1
#
_cell.length_a   1.000
_cell.length_b   1.000
_cell.length_c   1.000
_cell.angle_alpha   90.00
_cell.angle_beta   90.00
_cell.angle_gamma   90.00
#
_symmetry.space_group_name_H-M   'P 1'
#
loop_
_entity.id
_entity.type
_entity.pdbx_description
1 polymer ?
#
loop_
_entity_poly.entity_id
_entity_poly.type
_entity_poly.pdbx_seq_one_letter_code
_entity_poly.pdbx_strand_id
1 'polypeptide(L)' 'LIGSRLDDAALNAAANACRAACRPIDDKRGTIAYRTQIAGVLLKRTVKIAAERAQGK' A
#
# COMPACT_ATOMS: atom_id res chain seq x y z
N LEU A 1 -1.76 11.17 3.36
CA LEU A 1 -1.05 11.36 2.08
C LEU A 1 -1.27 12.77 1.52
N ILE A 2 -2.48 13.31 1.56
CA ILE A 2 -2.75 14.71 1.18
C ILE A 2 -1.85 15.65 2.01
N GLY A 3 -1.12 16.54 1.34
CA GLY A 3 -0.19 17.49 1.97
C GLY A 3 1.18 16.93 2.39
N SER A 4 1.43 15.63 2.21
CA SER A 4 2.74 15.01 2.54
C SER A 4 3.67 14.99 1.33
N ARG A 5 4.99 14.95 1.57
CA ARG A 5 6.02 14.84 0.52
C ARG A 5 6.20 13.43 -0.06
N LEU A 6 5.29 12.50 0.22
CA LEU A 6 5.41 11.09 -0.19
C LEU A 6 6.73 10.47 0.31
N ASP A 7 7.13 10.81 1.53
CA ASP A 7 8.28 10.20 2.19
C ASP A 7 7.98 8.77 2.63
N ASP A 8 9.02 8.01 2.94
CA ASP A 8 8.88 6.62 3.39
C ASP A 8 8.00 6.50 4.63
N ALA A 9 8.02 7.51 5.51
CA ALA A 9 7.15 7.57 6.69
C ALA A 9 5.66 7.67 6.31
N ALA A 10 5.28 8.58 5.41
CA ALA A 10 3.90 8.69 4.94
C ALA A 10 3.45 7.45 4.15
N LEU A 11 4.35 6.85 3.36
CA LEU A 11 4.08 5.60 2.64
C LEU A 11 3.87 4.42 3.59
N ASN A 12 4.66 4.33 4.66
CA ASN A 12 4.49 3.32 5.71
C ASN A 12 3.18 3.52 6.46
N ALA A 13 2.83 4.74 6.83
CA ALA A 13 1.56 5.06 7.49
C ALA A 13 0.36 4.70 6.61
N ALA A 14 0.41 5.04 5.32
CA ALA A 14 -0.63 4.68 4.36
C ALA A 14 -0.76 3.17 4.15
N ALA A 15 0.38 2.46 4.04
CA ALA A 15 0.38 1.00 3.93
C ALA A 15 -0.21 0.32 5.17
N ASN A 16 0.07 0.84 6.36
CA ASN A 16 -0.50 0.33 7.61
C ASN A 16 -2.01 0.59 7.71
N ALA A 17 -2.47 1.78 7.33
CA ALA A 17 -3.90 2.08 7.26
C ALA A 17 -4.62 1.15 6.27
N CYS A 18 -4.01 0.89 5.12
CA CYS A 18 -4.57 -0.03 4.13
C CYS A 18 -4.63 -1.48 4.64
N ARG A 19 -3.58 -1.94 5.34
CA ARG A 19 -3.58 -3.25 6.00
C ARG A 19 -4.70 -3.39 7.03
N ALA A 20 -4.88 -2.37 7.86
CA ALA A 20 -5.93 -2.35 8.88
C ALA A 20 -7.35 -2.33 8.30
N ALA A 21 -7.53 -1.72 7.12
CA ALA A 21 -8.82 -1.70 6.42
C ALA A 21 -9.15 -3.01 5.69
N CYS A 22 -8.15 -3.86 5.39
CA CYS A 22 -8.37 -5.09 4.65
C CYS A 22 -9.02 -6.19 5.51
N ARG A 23 -9.99 -6.91 4.94
CA ARG A 23 -10.61 -8.12 5.51
C ARG A 23 -10.50 -9.30 4.54
N PRO A 24 -9.29 -9.85 4.33
CA PRO A 24 -9.06 -10.89 3.33
C PRO A 24 -9.55 -12.26 3.79
N ILE A 25 -9.83 -13.13 2.82
CA ILE A 25 -10.14 -14.55 3.04
C ILE A 25 -8.85 -15.38 3.19
N ASP A 26 -8.95 -16.56 3.80
CA ASP A 26 -7.90 -17.58 3.80
C ASP A 26 -8.24 -18.66 2.77
N ASP A 27 -7.37 -18.89 1.79
CA ASP A 27 -7.56 -19.97 0.81
C ASP A 27 -6.22 -20.55 0.34
N LYS A 28 -6.30 -21.53 -0.57
CA LYS A 28 -5.13 -22.18 -1.17
C LYS A 28 -4.19 -21.23 -1.94
N ARG A 29 -4.65 -20.04 -2.31
CA ARG A 29 -3.86 -19.00 -3.01
C ARG A 29 -3.18 -18.03 -2.05
N GLY A 30 -3.48 -18.11 -0.75
CA GLY A 30 -2.76 -17.37 0.28
C GLY A 30 -3.58 -17.13 1.54
N THR A 31 -2.86 -17.07 2.66
CA THR A 31 -3.42 -16.81 3.99
C THR A 31 -3.80 -15.35 4.19
N ILE A 32 -4.62 -15.10 5.21
CA ILE A 32 -4.97 -13.75 5.67
C ILE A 32 -3.73 -12.90 5.91
N ALA A 33 -2.71 -13.47 6.57
CA ALA A 33 -1.45 -12.79 6.86
C ALA A 33 -0.71 -12.38 5.59
N TYR A 34 -0.58 -13.30 4.63
CA TYR A 34 0.08 -13.04 3.35
C TYR A 34 -0.65 -11.94 2.55
N ARG A 35 -1.97 -12.03 2.44
CA ARG A 35 -2.79 -11.05 1.70
C ARG A 35 -2.74 -9.66 2.34
N THR A 36 -2.76 -9.59 3.67
CA THR A 36 -2.60 -8.34 4.41
C THR A 36 -1.22 -7.74 4.16
N GLN A 37 -0.15 -8.53 4.20
CA GLN A 37 1.20 -8.06 3.92
C GLN A 37 1.32 -7.47 2.49
N ILE A 38 0.84 -8.23 1.49
CA ILE A 38 0.88 -7.85 0.07
C ILE A 38 0.07 -6.57 -0.19
N ALA A 39 -1.08 -6.37 0.45
CA ALA A 39 -1.88 -5.15 0.27
C ALA A 39 -1.05 -3.88 0.57
N GLY A 40 -0.26 -3.89 1.65
CA GLY A 40 0.64 -2.78 1.97
C GLY A 40 1.78 -2.60 0.95
N VAL A 41 2.30 -3.70 0.38
CA VAL A 41 3.35 -3.66 -0.67
C VAL A 41 2.80 -3.09 -1.98
N LEU A 42 1.61 -3.53 -2.38
CA LEU A 42 0.93 -3.04 -3.58
C LEU A 42 0.64 -1.55 -3.45
N LEU A 43 0.14 -1.09 -2.31
CA LEU A 43 -0.08 0.34 -2.08
C LEU A 43 1.20 1.15 -2.31
N LYS A 44 2.32 0.75 -1.72
CA LYS A 44 3.59 1.47 -1.91
C LYS A 44 4.01 1.54 -3.38
N ARG A 45 3.88 0.43 -4.11
CA ARG A 45 4.20 0.37 -5.55
C ARG A 45 3.29 1.27 -6.37
N THR A 46 1.97 1.19 -6.13
CA THR A 46 0.98 2.01 -6.84
C THR A 46 1.20 3.49 -6.57
N VAL A 47 1.47 3.87 -5.32
CA VAL A 47 1.72 5.26 -4.96
C VAL A 47 3.00 5.78 -5.62
N LYS A 48 4.06 4.97 -5.71
CA LYS A 48 5.29 5.35 -6.43
C LYS A 48 5.01 5.60 -7.92
N ILE A 49 4.31 4.69 -8.59
CA ILE A 49 3.94 4.83 -10.00
C ILE A 49 3.03 6.05 -10.21
N ALA A 50 2.09 6.29 -9.30
CA ALA A 50 1.23 7.47 -9.35
C ALA A 50 2.02 8.77 -9.15
N ALA A 51 3.02 8.79 -8.28
CA ALA A 51 3.91 9.92 -8.07
C ALA A 51 4.78 10.21 -9.30
N GLU A 52 5.35 9.16 -9.93
CA GLU A 52 6.11 9.28 -11.19
C GLU A 52 5.24 9.90 -12.29
N ARG A 53 4.01 9.40 -12.47
CA ARG A 53 3.05 9.95 -13.44
C ARG A 53 2.63 11.38 -13.12
N ALA A 54 2.40 11.70 -11.85
CA ALA A 54 2.03 13.05 -11.42
C ALA A 54 3.16 14.06 -11.63
N GLN A 55 4.42 13.59 -11.61
CA GLN A 55 5.61 14.39 -11.93
C GLN A 55 5.86 14.51 -13.45
N GLY A 56 5.01 13.91 -14.30
CA GLY A 56 5.15 13.95 -15.75
C GLY A 56 6.30 13.11 -16.30
N LYS A 57 6.74 12.09 -15.56
CA LYS A 57 7.70 11.07 -16.01
C LYS A 57 7.02 9.82 -16.55
#